data_AF-A0A1K1NWY7-F1
#
_entry.id   AF-A0A1K1NWY7-F1
#
_cell.length_a   1.000
_cell.length_b   1.000
_cell.length_c   1.000
_cell.angle_alpha   90.00
_cell.angle_beta   90.00
_cell.angle_gamma   90.00
#
_symmetry.space_group_name_H-M   'P 1'
#
loop_
_entity.id
_entity.type
_entity.pdbx_description
1 polymer ?
#
loop_
_entity_poly.entity_id
_entity_poly.type
_entity_poly.pdbx_seq_one_letter_code
_entity_poly.pdbx_strand_id
1 'polypeptide(L)'
;MEKKINVRSLVLLGLLTAIVALFSLTPIGSIPIGPLSITLNIIPIAIAAIALGPTGGLIMGLVFGIFSFLQCFGIGVLSGMGAATLEISPTLTFIQRVVPRALDGLLVGLIFSVLSKVKSKKALSVISGIVSGIVLIGLFLSVMLLICYDKDGKYKMSEGMYNFITSGLPIALTLIGVFAAGFAAMFWFVNKKDLSKVQQSCGIAGFSAAILNTIFFMGALVILFNHTATGLDNKYTITIGNGVISQVKDSAGNDVEFAKDGLHVQFGKDLVLTVGDTKDTLPTTANIAERFELSSDKLKGAVLNGKTINGKTAKFTESGASLRGLSDGDYTLKVYKKFNYIDRLRGGKSILLFIITAVGINALFEMVISTVFSTLIGTALFKAKLIKTPENLKD
;
A
#
# COMPACT_ATOMS: atom_id res chain seq x y z
N MET A 1 -15.29 -18.00 34.09
CA MET A 1 -14.31 -17.20 34.87
C MET A 1 -14.09 -15.89 34.10
N GLU A 2 -14.81 -14.83 34.45
CA GLU A 2 -14.69 -13.55 33.75
C GLU A 2 -13.32 -12.92 34.06
N LYS A 3 -12.48 -12.84 33.04
CA LYS A 3 -11.17 -12.19 33.14
C LYS A 3 -11.42 -10.69 33.24
N LYS A 4 -11.52 -10.14 34.47
CA LYS A 4 -11.62 -8.70 34.71
C LYS A 4 -10.57 -7.99 33.87
N ILE A 5 -11.02 -7.16 32.92
CA ILE A 5 -10.13 -6.32 32.10
C ILE A 5 -9.35 -5.44 33.07
N ASN A 6 -8.03 -5.56 33.06
CA ASN A 6 -7.18 -4.73 33.92
C ASN A 6 -7.32 -3.28 33.46
N VAL A 7 -7.75 -2.39 34.37
CA VAL A 7 -7.95 -0.95 34.10
C VAL A 7 -6.72 -0.34 33.43
N ARG A 8 -5.52 -0.77 33.81
CA ARG A 8 -4.26 -0.36 33.20
C ARG A 8 -4.17 -0.71 31.71
N SER A 9 -4.57 -1.92 31.34
CA SER A 9 -4.56 -2.37 29.94
C SER A 9 -5.57 -1.59 29.12
N LEU A 10 -6.71 -1.24 29.70
CA LEU A 10 -7.71 -0.39 29.06
C LEU A 10 -7.18 1.03 28.82
N VAL A 11 -6.54 1.63 29.83
CA VAL A 11 -5.93 2.97 29.71
C VAL A 11 -4.82 2.99 28.66
N LEU A 12 -3.96 1.97 28.63
CA LEU A 12 -2.86 1.90 27.66
C LEU A 12 -3.39 1.69 26.22
N LEU A 13 -4.41 0.86 26.04
CA LEU A 13 -5.08 0.71 24.74
C LEU A 13 -5.75 2.02 24.30
N GLY A 14 -6.42 2.72 25.21
CA GLY A 14 -7.05 4.02 24.92
C GLY A 14 -6.04 5.08 24.49
N LEU A 15 -4.91 5.19 25.22
CA LEU A 15 -3.83 6.10 24.87
C LEU A 15 -3.20 5.77 23.51
N LEU A 16 -2.88 4.49 23.27
CA LEU A 16 -2.29 4.07 21.99
C LEU A 16 -3.28 4.22 20.83
N THR A 17 -4.58 4.01 21.06
CA THR A 17 -5.63 4.29 20.09
C THR A 17 -5.66 5.78 19.73
N ALA A 18 -5.58 6.67 20.72
CA ALA A 18 -5.54 8.11 20.47
C ALA A 18 -4.30 8.51 19.67
N ILE A 19 -3.14 7.89 19.93
CA ILE A 19 -1.91 8.13 19.17
C ILE A 19 -2.04 7.60 17.74
N VAL A 20 -2.57 6.39 17.52
CA VAL A 20 -2.83 5.84 16.18
C VAL A 20 -3.81 6.71 15.40
N ALA A 21 -4.87 7.19 16.06
CA ALA A 21 -5.83 8.10 15.45
C ALA A 21 -5.14 9.42 15.04
N LEU A 22 -4.37 10.04 15.93
CA LEU A 22 -3.59 11.24 15.63
C LEU A 22 -2.66 11.01 14.43
N PHE A 23 -1.90 9.91 14.45
CA PHE A 23 -0.96 9.56 13.39
C PHE A 23 -1.67 9.27 12.06
N SER A 24 -2.85 8.67 12.08
CA SER A 24 -3.59 8.34 10.86
C SER A 24 -4.31 9.55 10.26
N LEU A 25 -4.73 10.49 11.11
CA LEU A 25 -5.43 11.70 10.70
C LEU A 25 -4.48 12.86 10.37
N THR A 26 -3.18 12.72 10.66
CA THR A 26 -2.17 13.76 10.38
C THR A 26 -1.03 13.23 9.50
N PRO A 27 -0.30 14.10 8.77
CA PRO A 27 0.88 13.70 7.99
C PRO A 27 2.03 13.11 8.80
N ILE A 28 1.95 13.11 10.13
CA ILE A 28 2.98 12.60 11.04
C ILE A 28 3.05 11.06 10.98
N GLY A 29 1.89 10.39 10.90
CA GLY A 29 1.87 8.92 10.93
C GLY A 29 2.12 8.23 9.60
N SER A 30 1.95 8.96 8.50
CA SER A 30 2.13 8.48 7.14
C SER A 30 2.73 9.61 6.31
N ILE A 31 4.06 9.76 6.37
CA ILE A 31 4.78 10.84 5.68
C ILE A 31 4.83 10.48 4.19
N PRO A 32 4.14 11.21 3.30
CA PRO A 32 4.21 10.93 1.87
C PRO A 32 5.58 11.37 1.34
N ILE A 33 6.32 10.44 0.75
CA ILE A 33 7.58 10.71 0.03
C ILE A 33 7.39 10.22 -1.40
N GLY A 34 6.96 11.13 -2.29
CA GLY A 34 6.61 10.80 -3.66
C GLY A 34 5.40 9.83 -3.73
N PRO A 35 5.45 8.75 -4.54
CA PRO A 35 4.33 7.81 -4.70
C PRO A 35 4.16 6.85 -3.52
N LEU A 36 5.03 6.90 -2.50
CA LEU A 36 5.05 5.98 -1.37
C LEU A 36 4.93 6.76 -0.05
N SER A 37 4.47 6.11 1.02
CA SER A 37 4.33 6.73 2.34
C SER A 37 5.11 5.95 3.40
N ILE A 38 5.85 6.65 4.27
CA ILE A 38 6.52 6.07 5.43
C ILE A 38 5.53 6.04 6.60
N THR A 39 5.26 4.85 7.13
CA THR A 39 4.23 4.62 8.14
C THR A 39 4.83 4.52 9.55
N LEU A 40 4.67 5.56 10.35
CA LEU A 40 5.03 5.58 11.77
C LEU A 40 3.97 4.94 12.68
N ASN A 41 2.77 4.65 12.15
CA ASN A 41 1.69 3.96 12.87
C ASN A 41 2.08 2.56 13.39
N ILE A 42 3.14 1.97 12.83
CA ILE A 42 3.69 0.69 13.27
C ILE A 42 4.26 0.78 14.69
N ILE A 43 4.76 1.95 15.11
CA ILE A 43 5.37 2.14 16.43
C ILE A 43 4.33 1.92 17.54
N PRO A 44 3.17 2.62 17.60
CA PRO A 44 2.13 2.33 18.59
C PRO A 44 1.68 0.87 18.63
N ILE A 45 1.61 0.19 17.48
CA ILE A 45 1.22 -1.23 17.39
C ILE A 45 2.28 -2.11 18.04
N ALA A 46 3.57 -1.88 17.73
CA ALA A 46 4.68 -2.58 18.36
C ALA A 46 4.71 -2.35 19.88
N ILE A 47 4.46 -1.13 20.34
CA ILE A 47 4.38 -0.82 21.77
C ILE A 47 3.22 -1.56 22.45
N ALA A 48 2.03 -1.61 21.83
CA ALA A 48 0.92 -2.39 22.36
C ALA A 48 1.23 -3.89 22.41
N ALA A 49 1.84 -4.42 21.36
CA ALA A 49 2.26 -5.82 21.29
C ALA A 49 3.28 -6.16 22.39
N ILE A 50 4.23 -5.27 22.67
CA ILE A 50 5.25 -5.42 23.72
C ILE A 50 4.60 -5.31 25.13
N ALA A 51 3.74 -4.32 25.35
CA ALA A 51 3.23 -4.01 26.68
C ALA A 51 2.02 -4.87 27.10
N LEU A 52 1.18 -5.25 26.14
CA LEU A 52 -0.09 -5.96 26.37
C LEU A 52 -0.11 -7.36 25.75
N GLY A 53 0.97 -7.76 25.07
CA GLY A 53 1.10 -9.05 24.42
C GLY A 53 0.33 -9.16 23.10
N PRO A 54 0.14 -10.39 22.58
CA PRO A 54 -0.47 -10.65 21.28
C PRO A 54 -1.87 -10.03 21.12
N THR A 55 -2.69 -10.04 22.17
CA THR A 55 -4.03 -9.47 22.14
C THR A 55 -4.02 -7.95 21.99
N GLY A 56 -3.13 -7.24 22.70
CA GLY A 56 -3.04 -5.79 22.54
C GLY A 56 -2.47 -5.38 21.19
N GLY A 57 -1.50 -6.14 20.68
CA GLY A 57 -1.01 -5.99 19.31
C GLY A 57 -2.11 -6.20 18.27
N LEU A 58 -2.91 -7.27 18.39
CA LEU A 58 -4.05 -7.54 17.51
C LEU A 58 -5.07 -6.38 17.51
N ILE A 59 -5.45 -5.88 18.69
CA ILE A 59 -6.42 -4.78 18.81
C ILE A 59 -5.87 -3.51 18.17
N MET A 60 -4.60 -3.15 18.43
CA MET A 60 -4.00 -1.97 17.78
C MET A 60 -3.80 -2.14 16.28
N GLY A 61 -3.49 -3.35 15.83
CA GLY A 61 -3.47 -3.70 14.42
C GLY A 61 -4.83 -3.49 13.76
N LEU A 62 -5.92 -3.91 14.41
CA LEU A 62 -7.28 -3.68 13.91
C LEU A 62 -7.62 -2.18 13.86
N VAL A 63 -7.32 -1.43 14.92
CA VAL A 63 -7.55 0.02 14.97
C VAL A 63 -6.79 0.72 13.83
N PHE A 64 -5.50 0.43 13.65
CA PHE A 64 -4.74 0.99 12.55
C PHE A 64 -5.28 0.53 11.19
N GLY A 65 -5.69 -0.73 11.06
CA GLY A 65 -6.32 -1.26 9.85
C GLY A 65 -7.59 -0.51 9.45
N ILE A 66 -8.45 -0.18 10.43
CA ILE A 66 -9.66 0.62 10.22
C ILE A 66 -9.28 2.03 9.74
N PHE A 67 -8.35 2.70 10.43
CA PHE A 67 -7.88 4.01 9.97
C PHE A 67 -7.24 3.96 8.58
N SER A 68 -6.48 2.92 8.27
CA SER A 68 -5.88 2.72 6.95
C SER A 68 -6.94 2.52 5.85
N PHE A 69 -8.07 1.89 6.20
CA PHE A 69 -9.22 1.80 5.29
C PHE A 69 -9.92 3.15 5.12
N LEU A 70 -10.12 3.92 6.21
CA LEU A 70 -10.71 5.27 6.15
C LEU A 70 -9.86 6.23 5.30
N GLN A 71 -8.53 6.12 5.37
CA GLN A 71 -7.59 6.85 4.52
C GLN A 71 -7.76 6.54 3.02
N CYS A 72 -8.38 5.43 2.64
CA CYS A 72 -8.71 5.15 1.23
C CYS A 72 -9.85 6.04 0.71
N PHE A 73 -10.69 6.59 1.60
CA PHE A 73 -11.77 7.52 1.29
C PHE A 73 -11.36 8.99 1.45
N GLY A 74 -10.08 9.26 1.77
CA GLY A 74 -9.58 10.61 2.04
C GLY A 74 -9.89 11.12 3.45
N ILE A 75 -10.35 10.27 4.37
CA ILE A 75 -10.45 10.62 5.79
C ILE A 75 -9.05 10.50 6.40
N GLY A 76 -8.40 11.65 6.61
CA GLY A 76 -6.99 11.74 7.01
C GLY A 76 -6.06 11.90 5.79
N VAL A 77 -4.85 11.33 5.85
CA VAL A 77 -3.90 11.39 4.72
C VAL A 77 -4.31 10.37 3.66
N LEU A 78 -4.67 10.84 2.47
CA LEU A 78 -5.13 9.98 1.38
C LEU A 78 -4.06 8.95 0.97
N SER A 79 -4.42 7.66 0.99
CA SER A 79 -3.59 6.60 0.44
C SER A 79 -3.86 6.46 -1.06
N GLY A 80 -2.98 6.97 -1.93
CA GLY A 80 -3.16 6.86 -3.39
C GLY A 80 -3.33 5.42 -3.88
N MET A 81 -2.52 4.50 -3.34
CA MET A 81 -2.68 3.06 -3.59
C MET A 81 -4.01 2.51 -3.04
N GLY A 82 -4.46 3.02 -1.89
CA GLY A 82 -5.72 2.62 -1.26
C GLY A 82 -6.95 3.02 -2.02
N ALA A 83 -6.98 4.26 -2.51
CA ALA A 83 -8.02 4.76 -3.39
C ALA A 83 -8.14 3.89 -4.65
N ALA A 84 -7.00 3.55 -5.28
CA ALA A 84 -6.98 2.68 -6.45
C ALA A 84 -7.54 1.26 -6.16
N THR A 85 -7.17 0.63 -5.05
CA THR A 85 -7.74 -0.67 -4.67
C THR A 85 -9.23 -0.58 -4.35
N LEU A 86 -9.65 0.54 -3.74
CA LEU A 86 -11.05 0.78 -3.34
C LEU A 86 -11.97 0.84 -4.57
N GLU A 87 -11.49 1.45 -5.65
CA GLU A 87 -12.20 1.50 -6.94
C GLU A 87 -12.37 0.13 -7.60
N ILE A 88 -11.43 -0.80 -7.35
CA ILE A 88 -11.51 -2.17 -7.86
C ILE A 88 -12.53 -2.97 -7.05
N SER A 89 -12.37 -3.01 -5.73
CA SER A 89 -13.27 -3.74 -4.84
C SER A 89 -13.18 -3.19 -3.40
N PRO A 90 -14.26 -2.59 -2.87
CA PRO A 90 -14.28 -2.11 -1.49
C PRO A 90 -14.05 -3.23 -0.46
N THR A 91 -14.60 -4.42 -0.71
CA THR A 91 -14.52 -5.56 0.22
C THR A 91 -13.10 -6.13 0.28
N LEU A 92 -12.44 -6.30 -0.88
CA LEU A 92 -11.06 -6.76 -0.91
C LEU A 92 -10.11 -5.71 -0.32
N THR A 93 -10.38 -4.43 -0.56
CA THR A 93 -9.62 -3.34 0.05
C THR A 93 -9.77 -3.33 1.56
N PHE A 94 -10.98 -3.54 2.09
CA PHE A 94 -11.18 -3.67 3.54
C PHE A 94 -10.37 -4.82 4.13
N ILE A 95 -10.45 -6.01 3.53
CA ILE A 95 -9.69 -7.19 3.97
C ILE A 95 -8.18 -6.90 3.90
N GLN A 96 -7.71 -6.34 2.79
CA GLN A 96 -6.32 -5.99 2.56
C GLN A 96 -5.81 -4.92 3.54
N ARG A 97 -6.68 -4.00 3.97
CA ARG A 97 -6.33 -2.92 4.90
C ARG A 97 -6.33 -3.39 6.35
N VAL A 98 -7.31 -4.18 6.75
CA VAL A 98 -7.52 -4.55 8.15
C VAL A 98 -6.79 -5.83 8.54
N VAL A 99 -6.92 -6.90 7.74
CA VAL A 99 -6.43 -8.23 8.13
C VAL A 99 -4.90 -8.29 8.26
N PRO A 100 -4.11 -7.81 7.28
CA PRO A 100 -2.65 -7.73 7.41
C PRO A 100 -2.16 -7.01 8.67
N ARG A 101 -2.84 -5.93 9.09
CA ARG A 101 -2.44 -5.12 10.25
C ARG A 101 -2.78 -5.82 11.55
N ALA A 102 -3.94 -6.46 11.61
CA ALA A 102 -4.33 -7.29 12.73
C ALA A 102 -3.34 -8.45 12.93
N LEU A 103 -2.97 -9.13 11.84
CA LEU A 103 -2.00 -10.22 11.85
C LEU A 103 -0.59 -9.73 12.23
N ASP A 104 -0.15 -8.59 11.70
CA ASP A 104 1.12 -7.97 12.08
C ASP A 104 1.21 -7.75 13.60
N GLY A 105 0.26 -7.01 14.17
CA GLY A 105 0.24 -6.75 15.60
C GLY A 105 0.17 -8.02 16.46
N LEU A 106 -0.60 -9.02 16.04
CA LEU A 106 -0.67 -10.32 16.71
C LEU A 106 0.69 -11.03 16.72
N LEU A 107 1.32 -11.14 15.55
CA LEU A 107 2.59 -11.86 15.40
C LEU A 107 3.73 -11.13 16.09
N VAL A 108 3.78 -9.80 16.07
CA VAL A 108 4.77 -9.03 16.82
C VAL A 108 4.64 -9.30 18.32
N GLY A 109 3.42 -9.40 18.83
CA GLY A 109 3.19 -9.74 20.24
C GLY A 109 3.64 -11.16 20.57
N LEU A 110 3.45 -12.11 19.65
CA LEU A 110 3.98 -13.48 19.78
C LEU A 110 5.50 -13.50 19.74
N ILE A 111 6.14 -12.77 18.81
CA ILE A 111 7.59 -12.65 18.71
C ILE A 111 8.17 -12.11 20.01
N PHE A 112 7.64 -11.01 20.54
CA PHE A 112 8.08 -10.47 21.82
C PHE A 112 7.87 -11.46 22.97
N SER A 113 6.74 -12.16 23.00
CA SER A 113 6.43 -13.16 24.03
C SER A 113 7.39 -14.36 24.01
N VAL A 114 7.90 -14.74 22.83
CA VAL A 114 8.90 -15.80 22.68
C VAL A 114 10.28 -15.28 23.07
N LEU A 115 10.69 -14.12 22.54
CA LEU A 115 12.02 -13.54 22.80
C LEU A 115 12.23 -13.20 24.28
N SER A 116 11.21 -12.67 24.95
CA SER A 116 11.27 -12.37 26.39
C SER A 116 11.43 -13.62 27.29
N LYS A 117 11.16 -14.81 26.77
CA LYS A 117 11.38 -16.09 27.46
C LYS A 117 12.75 -16.70 27.18
N VAL A 118 13.51 -16.18 26.23
CA VAL A 118 14.86 -16.66 25.93
C VAL A 118 15.77 -16.37 27.11
N LYS A 119 16.30 -17.44 27.74
CA LYS A 119 17.14 -17.33 28.94
C LYS A 119 18.54 -16.78 28.63
N SER A 120 19.07 -17.08 27.44
CA SER A 120 20.44 -16.73 27.05
C SER A 120 20.54 -15.32 26.46
N LYS A 121 21.29 -14.43 27.13
CA LYS A 121 21.62 -13.09 26.61
C LYS A 121 22.40 -13.17 25.29
N LYS A 122 23.33 -14.13 25.18
CA LYS A 122 24.11 -14.36 23.95
C LYS A 122 23.23 -14.75 22.77
N ALA A 123 22.20 -15.58 22.99
CA ALA A 123 21.29 -15.97 21.92
C ALA A 123 20.50 -14.78 21.36
N LEU A 124 20.03 -13.88 22.23
CA LEU A 124 19.38 -12.64 21.80
C LEU A 124 20.35 -11.69 21.06
N SER A 125 21.62 -11.64 21.47
CA SER A 125 22.64 -10.86 20.75
C SER A 125 22.86 -11.40 19.33
N VAL A 126 22.89 -12.73 19.15
CA VAL A 126 23.00 -13.36 17.82
C VAL A 126 21.78 -13.05 16.96
N ILE A 127 20.56 -13.17 17.51
CA ILE A 127 19.33 -12.84 16.78
C ILE A 127 19.32 -11.36 16.35
N SER A 128 19.72 -10.45 17.25
CA SER A 128 19.85 -9.02 16.94
C SER A 128 20.86 -8.77 15.82
N GLY A 129 21.98 -9.51 15.81
CA GLY A 129 22.96 -9.50 14.73
C GLY A 129 22.36 -9.94 13.39
N ILE A 130 21.64 -11.07 13.36
CA ILE A 130 21.02 -11.60 12.13
C ILE A 130 20.03 -10.59 11.56
N VAL A 131 19.16 -10.04 12.41
CA VAL A 131 18.20 -8.99 12.05
C VAL A 131 18.90 -7.79 11.43
N SER A 132 19.96 -7.30 12.07
CA SER A 132 20.76 -6.17 11.55
C SER A 132 21.42 -6.48 10.20
N GLY A 133 21.95 -7.70 10.02
CA GLY A 133 22.52 -8.14 8.74
C GLY A 133 21.49 -8.11 7.60
N ILE A 134 20.26 -8.58 7.86
CA ILE A 134 19.16 -8.53 6.87
C ILE A 134 18.76 -7.08 6.55
N VAL A 135 18.63 -6.23 7.57
CA VAL A 135 18.36 -4.79 7.38
C VAL A 135 19.44 -4.15 6.51
N LEU A 136 20.71 -4.44 6.80
CA LEU A 136 21.82 -3.81 6.09
C LEU A 136 21.91 -4.26 4.63
N ILE A 137 21.56 -5.52 4.32
CA ILE A 137 21.36 -5.96 2.94
C ILE A 137 20.30 -5.09 2.25
N GLY A 138 19.13 -4.95 2.88
CA GLY A 138 18.04 -4.13 2.33
C GLY A 138 18.47 -2.68 2.10
N LEU A 139 19.19 -2.10 3.07
CA LEU A 139 19.73 -0.73 3.01
C LEU A 139 20.74 -0.57 1.89
N PHE A 140 21.69 -1.49 1.79
CA PHE A 140 22.68 -1.51 0.73
C PHE A 140 22.00 -1.55 -0.65
N LEU A 141 21.08 -2.48 -0.88
CA LEU A 141 20.37 -2.60 -2.15
C LEU A 141 19.54 -1.34 -2.48
N SER A 142 18.91 -0.75 -1.47
CA SER A 142 18.07 0.44 -1.65
C SER A 142 18.90 1.69 -1.95
N VAL A 143 20.03 1.89 -1.25
CA VAL A 143 20.94 3.01 -1.51
C VAL A 143 21.63 2.86 -2.86
N MET A 144 22.06 1.65 -3.21
CA MET A 144 22.70 1.38 -4.49
C MET A 144 21.73 1.66 -5.65
N LEU A 145 20.45 1.30 -5.50
CA LEU A 145 19.41 1.64 -6.47
C LEU A 145 19.22 3.15 -6.61
N LEU A 146 19.27 3.91 -5.51
CA LEU A 146 19.16 5.38 -5.55
C LEU A 146 20.34 6.04 -6.25
N ILE A 147 21.57 5.61 -5.92
CA ILE A 147 22.79 6.21 -6.47
C ILE A 147 22.90 5.90 -7.96
N CYS A 148 22.58 4.66 -8.35
CA CYS A 148 22.65 4.20 -9.73
C CYS A 148 21.31 4.34 -10.47
N TYR A 149 20.47 5.28 -10.03
CA TYR A 149 19.18 5.55 -10.66
C TYR A 149 19.39 6.28 -11.99
N ASP A 150 18.90 5.69 -13.07
CA ASP A 150 18.88 6.30 -14.40
C ASP A 150 17.45 6.74 -14.72
N LYS A 151 17.26 8.00 -15.13
CA LYS A 151 15.93 8.56 -15.46
C LYS A 151 15.39 7.98 -16.77
N ASP A 152 16.27 7.70 -17.73
CA ASP A 152 15.92 7.29 -19.08
C ASP A 152 16.04 5.77 -19.28
N GLY A 153 16.64 5.08 -18.29
CA GLY A 153 16.76 3.62 -18.28
C GLY A 153 15.41 2.91 -18.18
N LYS A 154 15.22 1.85 -19.00
CA LYS A 154 14.02 1.00 -19.02
C LYS A 154 13.54 0.52 -17.64
N TYR A 155 14.49 0.21 -16.75
CA TYR A 155 14.25 -0.28 -15.40
C TYR A 155 14.56 0.75 -14.32
N LYS A 156 14.80 2.01 -14.71
CA LYS A 156 15.21 3.10 -13.84
C LYS A 156 16.50 2.79 -13.04
N MET A 157 17.44 2.13 -13.69
CA MET A 157 18.72 1.72 -13.11
C MET A 157 19.79 1.72 -14.20
N SER A 158 21.01 2.15 -13.87
CA SER A 158 22.12 2.20 -14.82
C SER A 158 22.54 0.81 -15.30
N GLU A 159 23.13 0.74 -16.50
CA GLU A 159 23.55 -0.52 -17.13
C GLU A 159 24.54 -1.32 -16.27
N GLY A 160 25.53 -0.64 -15.68
CA GLY A 160 26.50 -1.29 -14.79
C GLY A 160 25.86 -1.92 -13.55
N MET A 161 24.83 -1.28 -13.02
CA MET A 161 24.06 -1.78 -11.88
C MET A 161 23.24 -3.01 -12.28
N TYR A 162 22.63 -2.99 -13.47
CA TYR A 162 21.86 -4.12 -13.97
C TYR A 162 22.75 -5.35 -14.10
N ASN A 163 23.91 -5.17 -14.74
CA ASN A 163 24.93 -6.21 -14.87
C ASN A 163 25.39 -6.74 -13.51
N PHE A 164 25.55 -5.85 -12.51
CA PHE A 164 25.90 -6.24 -11.15
C PHE A 164 24.80 -7.08 -10.47
N ILE A 165 23.53 -6.64 -10.50
CA ILE A 165 22.42 -7.39 -9.88
C ILE A 165 22.24 -8.75 -10.55
N THR A 166 22.51 -8.87 -11.85
CA THR A 166 22.40 -10.14 -12.59
C THR A 166 23.67 -10.98 -12.58
N SER A 167 24.76 -10.50 -11.97
CA SER A 167 26.09 -11.13 -12.04
C SER A 167 26.21 -12.50 -11.34
N GLY A 168 25.20 -12.92 -10.58
CA GLY A 168 25.18 -14.20 -9.86
C GLY A 168 26.15 -14.22 -8.67
N LEU A 169 27.41 -14.62 -8.89
CA LEU A 169 28.40 -14.80 -7.83
C LEU A 169 28.88 -13.48 -7.18
N PRO A 170 29.21 -12.41 -7.94
CA PRO A 170 29.68 -11.14 -7.35
C PRO A 170 28.63 -10.48 -6.45
N ILE A 171 27.36 -10.46 -6.86
CA ILE A 171 26.27 -9.96 -6.00
C ILE A 171 26.14 -10.82 -4.75
N ALA A 172 26.18 -12.15 -4.86
CA ALA A 172 26.06 -13.04 -3.70
C ALA A 172 27.18 -12.79 -2.66
N LEU A 173 28.43 -12.68 -3.10
CA LEU A 173 29.57 -12.36 -2.22
C LEU A 173 29.43 -10.99 -1.56
N THR A 174 28.97 -9.99 -2.33
CA THR A 174 28.73 -8.65 -1.80
C THR A 174 27.65 -8.67 -0.72
N LEU A 175 26.53 -9.37 -0.96
CA LEU A 175 25.44 -9.50 0.00
C LEU A 175 25.87 -10.24 1.28
N ILE A 176 26.72 -11.27 1.16
CA ILE A 176 27.30 -11.97 2.32
C ILE A 176 28.20 -11.02 3.12
N GLY A 177 29.05 -10.24 2.44
CA GLY A 177 29.92 -9.25 3.10
C GLY A 177 29.13 -8.16 3.83
N VAL A 178 28.09 -7.63 3.19
CA VAL A 178 27.16 -6.65 3.77
C VAL A 178 26.43 -7.24 4.98
N PHE A 179 25.92 -8.47 4.86
CA PHE A 179 25.29 -9.17 5.98
C PHE A 179 26.25 -9.34 7.16
N ALA A 180 27.47 -9.82 6.90
CA ALA A 180 28.47 -10.06 7.92
C ALA A 180 28.86 -8.76 8.64
N ALA A 181 29.00 -7.65 7.91
CA ALA A 181 29.25 -6.34 8.49
C ALA A 181 28.10 -5.88 9.40
N GLY A 182 26.85 -6.01 8.94
CA GLY A 182 25.67 -5.63 9.72
C GLY A 182 25.48 -6.50 10.97
N PHE A 183 25.76 -7.80 10.84
CA PHE A 183 25.77 -8.75 11.94
C PHE A 183 26.84 -8.38 12.97
N ALA A 184 28.10 -8.22 12.54
CA ALA A 184 29.22 -7.95 13.42
C ALA A 184 29.07 -6.61 14.14
N ALA A 185 28.64 -5.56 13.44
CA ALA A 185 28.42 -4.24 14.01
C ALA A 185 27.36 -4.27 15.12
N MET A 186 26.21 -4.90 14.87
CA MET A 186 25.14 -4.97 15.86
C MET A 186 25.51 -5.91 17.01
N PHE A 187 26.11 -7.06 16.72
CA PHE A 187 26.58 -7.98 17.74
C PHE A 187 27.60 -7.30 18.67
N TRP A 188 28.55 -6.57 18.11
CA TRP A 188 29.51 -5.78 18.89
C TRP A 188 28.81 -4.68 19.70
N PHE A 189 27.89 -3.91 19.10
CA PHE A 189 27.17 -2.84 19.78
C PHE A 189 26.35 -3.36 20.97
N VAL A 190 25.59 -4.44 20.77
CA VAL A 190 24.74 -5.06 21.81
C VAL A 190 25.57 -5.53 23.00
N ASN A 191 26.71 -6.18 22.73
CA ASN A 191 27.57 -6.69 23.79
C ASN A 191 28.39 -5.57 24.46
N LYS A 192 28.85 -4.56 23.70
CA LYS A 192 29.59 -3.40 24.25
C LYS A 192 28.71 -2.51 25.12
N LYS A 193 27.46 -2.29 24.73
CA LYS A 193 26.47 -1.51 25.52
C LYS A 193 25.77 -2.34 26.59
N ASP A 194 26.11 -3.63 26.69
CA ASP A 194 25.54 -4.60 27.63
C ASP A 194 24.00 -4.62 27.68
N LEU A 195 23.34 -4.41 26.53
CA LEU A 195 21.88 -4.25 26.45
C LEU A 195 21.14 -5.40 27.14
N SER A 196 20.16 -5.08 27.98
CA SER A 196 19.33 -6.05 28.69
C SER A 196 18.52 -6.93 27.72
N LYS A 197 18.08 -8.10 28.19
CA LYS A 197 17.23 -9.01 27.39
C LYS A 197 15.95 -8.34 26.91
N VAL A 198 15.37 -7.48 27.75
CA VAL A 198 14.16 -6.72 27.44
C VAL A 198 14.43 -5.70 26.33
N GLN A 199 15.53 -4.96 26.41
CA GLN A 199 15.94 -4.02 25.35
C GLN A 199 16.10 -4.71 24.00
N GLN A 200 16.83 -5.83 23.99
CA GLN A 200 17.05 -6.62 22.76
C GLN A 200 15.72 -7.16 22.20
N SER A 201 14.85 -7.69 23.07
CA SER A 201 13.54 -8.21 22.66
C SER A 201 12.63 -7.11 22.11
N CYS A 202 12.64 -5.92 22.72
CA CYS A 202 11.86 -4.77 22.25
C CYS A 202 12.36 -4.27 20.89
N GLY A 203 13.68 -4.22 20.69
CA GLY A 203 14.27 -3.84 19.41
C GLY A 203 13.93 -4.82 18.30
N ILE A 204 14.09 -6.12 18.55
CA ILE A 204 13.74 -7.15 17.57
C ILE A 204 12.23 -7.11 17.27
N ALA A 205 11.36 -6.92 18.27
CA ALA A 205 9.92 -6.80 18.05
C ALA A 205 9.56 -5.57 17.21
N GLY A 206 10.20 -4.41 17.47
CA GLY A 206 10.01 -3.20 16.66
C GLY A 206 10.45 -3.38 15.21
N PHE A 207 11.60 -4.02 14.99
CA PHE A 207 12.03 -4.43 13.65
C PHE A 207 11.01 -5.35 12.99
N SER A 208 10.57 -6.39 13.71
CA SER A 208 9.59 -7.37 13.23
C SER A 208 8.27 -6.73 12.83
N ALA A 209 7.82 -5.70 13.54
CA ALA A 209 6.59 -4.97 13.19
C ALA A 209 6.70 -4.27 11.83
N ALA A 210 7.83 -3.61 11.54
CA ALA A 210 8.00 -2.92 10.26
C ALA A 210 8.10 -3.90 9.08
N ILE A 211 8.85 -4.99 9.25
CA ILE A 211 9.04 -5.99 8.18
C ILE A 211 7.77 -6.81 7.94
N LEU A 212 7.05 -7.22 8.99
CA LEU A 212 5.81 -7.99 8.86
C LEU A 212 4.68 -7.13 8.29
N ASN A 213 4.54 -5.87 8.72
CA ASN A 213 3.60 -4.94 8.10
C ASN A 213 3.84 -4.82 6.60
N THR A 214 5.09 -4.66 6.18
CA THR A 214 5.47 -4.60 4.76
C THR A 214 5.12 -5.89 4.02
N ILE A 215 5.54 -7.04 4.55
CA ILE A 215 5.32 -8.36 3.92
C ILE A 215 3.82 -8.66 3.83
N PHE A 216 3.06 -8.44 4.89
CA PHE A 216 1.63 -8.73 4.89
C PHE A 216 0.86 -7.73 4.05
N PHE A 217 1.21 -6.46 4.06
CA PHE A 217 0.55 -5.47 3.23
C PHE A 217 0.75 -5.76 1.74
N MET A 218 2.01 -5.91 1.32
CA MET A 218 2.35 -6.16 -0.08
C MET A 218 1.95 -7.56 -0.51
N GLY A 219 2.12 -8.56 0.36
CA GLY A 219 1.71 -9.94 0.10
C GLY A 219 0.19 -10.05 -0.06
N ALA A 220 -0.59 -9.45 0.83
CA ALA A 220 -2.06 -9.44 0.70
C ALA A 220 -2.51 -8.63 -0.52
N LEU A 221 -1.83 -7.53 -0.85
CA LEU A 221 -2.11 -6.78 -2.08
C LEU A 221 -1.94 -7.67 -3.31
N VAL A 222 -0.83 -8.41 -3.41
CA VAL A 222 -0.61 -9.37 -4.50
C VAL A 222 -1.66 -10.48 -4.44
N ILE A 223 -1.83 -11.19 -3.34
CA ILE A 223 -2.76 -12.33 -3.28
C ILE A 223 -4.19 -11.92 -3.62
N LEU A 224 -4.67 -10.78 -3.13
CA LEU A 224 -6.06 -10.35 -3.31
C LEU A 224 -6.30 -9.66 -4.66
N PHE A 225 -5.29 -9.03 -5.26
CA PHE A 225 -5.44 -8.24 -6.49
C PHE A 225 -4.57 -8.72 -7.68
N ASN A 226 -3.88 -9.86 -7.58
CA ASN A 226 -3.13 -10.50 -8.68
C ASN A 226 -4.04 -11.31 -9.63
N HIS A 227 -5.34 -11.06 -9.60
CA HIS A 227 -6.29 -11.58 -10.58
C HIS A 227 -6.71 -10.46 -11.52
N THR A 228 -7.09 -10.81 -12.76
CA THR A 228 -7.58 -9.84 -13.74
C THR A 228 -8.84 -9.16 -13.18
N ALA A 229 -8.69 -7.92 -12.75
CA ALA A 229 -9.74 -7.15 -12.11
C ALA A 229 -10.23 -6.08 -13.07
N THR A 230 -11.51 -5.76 -12.98
CA THR A 230 -12.12 -4.67 -13.72
C THR A 230 -12.05 -3.41 -12.87
N GLY A 231 -11.21 -2.45 -13.24
CA GLY A 231 -11.08 -1.17 -12.53
C GLY A 231 -11.40 0.02 -13.43
N LEU A 232 -11.75 1.16 -12.83
CA LEU A 232 -11.89 2.42 -13.54
C LEU A 232 -10.51 2.86 -14.02
N ASP A 233 -10.34 2.96 -15.34
CA ASP A 233 -9.07 3.38 -15.93
C ASP A 233 -9.08 4.89 -16.19
N ASN A 234 -10.18 5.39 -16.75
CA ASN A 234 -10.35 6.80 -17.12
C ASN A 234 -11.77 7.29 -16.89
N LYS A 235 -11.89 8.58 -16.57
CA LYS A 235 -13.14 9.33 -16.53
C LYS A 235 -13.03 10.49 -17.52
N TYR A 236 -14.05 10.64 -18.36
CA TYR A 236 -14.15 11.73 -19.31
C TYR A 236 -15.43 12.52 -19.08
N THR A 237 -15.35 13.83 -19.27
CA THR A 237 -16.50 14.73 -19.29
C THR A 237 -16.74 15.16 -20.72
N ILE A 238 -17.86 14.75 -21.30
CA ILE A 238 -18.28 15.06 -22.66
C ILE A 238 -19.35 16.15 -22.56
N THR A 239 -19.09 17.30 -23.18
CA THR A 239 -20.01 18.44 -23.20
C THR A 239 -20.71 18.47 -24.54
N ILE A 240 -22.04 18.35 -24.53
CA ILE A 240 -22.87 18.46 -25.73
C ILE A 240 -23.42 19.88 -25.83
N GLY A 241 -23.29 20.49 -27.01
CA GLY A 241 -23.85 21.80 -27.32
C GLY A 241 -24.44 21.80 -28.73
N ASN A 242 -25.66 22.30 -28.90
CA ASN A 242 -26.43 22.24 -30.15
C ASN A 242 -26.50 20.82 -30.75
N GLY A 243 -26.58 19.78 -29.90
CA GLY A 243 -26.67 18.39 -30.35
C GLY A 243 -25.38 17.76 -30.88
N VAL A 244 -24.24 18.44 -30.77
CA VAL A 244 -22.90 17.92 -31.13
C VAL A 244 -21.93 17.99 -29.96
N ILE A 245 -20.83 17.23 -30.04
CA ILE A 245 -19.72 17.30 -29.09
C ILE A 245 -19.06 18.68 -29.23
N SER A 246 -19.07 19.44 -28.14
CA SER A 246 -18.46 20.78 -28.08
C SER A 246 -17.11 20.77 -27.33
N GLN A 247 -16.97 19.88 -26.33
CA GLN A 247 -15.75 19.73 -25.56
C GLN A 247 -15.68 18.34 -24.94
N VAL A 248 -14.48 17.78 -24.84
CA VAL A 248 -14.21 16.56 -24.08
C VAL A 248 -13.03 16.81 -23.17
N LYS A 249 -13.18 16.54 -21.87
CA LYS A 249 -12.10 16.65 -20.88
C LYS A 249 -11.76 15.32 -20.24
N ASP A 250 -10.48 15.08 -20.00
CA ASP A 250 -10.01 13.92 -19.23
C ASP A 250 -10.18 14.12 -17.70
N SER A 251 -9.79 13.12 -16.91
CA SER A 251 -9.85 13.18 -15.44
C SER A 251 -9.00 14.30 -14.82
N ALA A 252 -7.97 14.79 -15.53
CA ALA A 252 -7.09 15.86 -15.11
C ALA A 252 -7.57 17.25 -15.58
N GLY A 253 -8.64 17.31 -16.37
CA GLY A 253 -9.21 18.53 -16.91
C GLY A 253 -8.59 19.00 -18.22
N ASN A 254 -7.72 18.19 -18.85
CA ASN A 254 -7.14 18.49 -20.15
C ASN A 254 -8.15 18.22 -21.27
N ASP A 255 -8.11 19.04 -22.32
CA ASP A 255 -8.92 18.81 -23.51
C ASP A 255 -8.45 17.57 -24.27
N VAL A 256 -9.42 16.71 -24.63
CA VAL A 256 -9.23 15.52 -25.45
C VAL A 256 -9.71 15.86 -26.86
N GLU A 257 -8.87 15.63 -27.86
CA GLU A 257 -9.26 15.82 -29.26
C GLU A 257 -10.44 14.91 -29.65
N PHE A 258 -11.38 15.48 -30.38
CA PHE A 258 -12.51 14.80 -30.99
C PHE A 258 -12.59 15.19 -32.47
N ALA A 259 -13.36 14.44 -33.26
CA ALA A 259 -13.45 14.65 -34.69
C ALA A 259 -14.02 16.05 -35.01
N LYS A 260 -13.53 16.63 -36.11
CA LYS A 260 -13.91 17.98 -36.54
C LYS A 260 -15.40 18.14 -36.87
N ASP A 261 -16.08 17.03 -37.12
CA ASP A 261 -17.53 16.98 -37.32
C ASP A 261 -18.33 17.16 -36.02
N GLY A 262 -17.69 17.06 -34.85
CA GLY A 262 -18.37 17.11 -33.55
C GLY A 262 -19.24 15.89 -33.26
N LEU A 263 -19.15 14.83 -34.06
CA LEU A 263 -19.98 13.63 -33.93
C LEU A 263 -19.20 12.45 -33.36
N HIS A 264 -17.89 12.39 -33.58
CA HIS A 264 -17.08 11.26 -33.11
C HIS A 264 -16.03 11.68 -32.10
N VAL A 265 -15.85 10.84 -31.08
CA VAL A 265 -14.71 10.93 -30.17
C VAL A 265 -14.13 9.54 -29.95
N GLN A 266 -12.81 9.44 -30.06
CA GLN A 266 -12.07 8.20 -29.84
C GLN A 266 -11.37 8.26 -28.49
N PHE A 267 -11.65 7.28 -27.63
CA PHE A 267 -11.02 7.14 -26.32
C PHE A 267 -9.96 6.02 -26.39
N GLY A 268 -8.71 6.42 -26.61
CA GLY A 268 -7.60 5.47 -26.79
C GLY A 268 -7.78 4.58 -28.01
N LYS A 269 -7.37 3.31 -27.94
CA LYS A 269 -7.59 2.33 -29.03
C LYS A 269 -8.87 1.52 -28.85
N ASP A 270 -9.65 1.81 -27.81
CA ASP A 270 -10.54 0.82 -27.21
C ASP A 270 -12.03 1.18 -27.35
N LEU A 271 -12.36 2.48 -27.49
CA LEU A 271 -13.74 2.94 -27.67
C LEU A 271 -13.82 4.07 -28.69
N VAL A 272 -14.78 3.93 -29.61
CA VAL A 272 -15.27 5.03 -30.44
C VAL A 272 -16.71 5.34 -30.02
N LEU A 273 -16.94 6.57 -29.56
CA LEU A 273 -18.27 7.06 -29.21
C LEU A 273 -18.74 8.03 -30.30
N THR A 274 -19.95 7.79 -30.78
CA THR A 274 -20.61 8.54 -31.85
C THR A 274 -21.89 9.18 -31.30
N VAL A 275 -22.05 10.48 -31.50
CA VAL A 275 -23.30 11.21 -31.29
C VAL A 275 -24.03 11.25 -32.63
N GLY A 276 -25.21 10.63 -32.71
CA GLY A 276 -26.00 10.51 -33.94
C GLY A 276 -25.99 9.11 -34.59
N ASP A 277 -26.40 9.06 -35.86
CA ASP A 277 -26.52 7.85 -36.66
C ASP A 277 -25.25 7.61 -37.47
N THR A 278 -24.58 6.49 -37.25
CA THR A 278 -23.49 6.01 -38.12
C THR A 278 -23.95 4.84 -38.97
N LYS A 279 -23.61 4.90 -40.27
CA LYS A 279 -23.69 3.76 -41.21
C LYS A 279 -22.41 2.91 -41.22
N ASP A 280 -21.35 3.39 -40.58
CA ASP A 280 -20.06 2.72 -40.54
C ASP A 280 -20.04 1.61 -39.49
N THR A 281 -19.55 0.44 -39.90
CA THR A 281 -19.29 -0.69 -39.01
C THR A 281 -18.29 -0.27 -37.94
N LEU A 282 -18.79 -0.10 -36.72
CA LEU A 282 -17.99 0.19 -35.54
C LEU A 282 -16.91 -0.89 -35.38
N PRO A 283 -15.65 -0.53 -35.04
CA PRO A 283 -14.58 -1.49 -34.87
C PRO A 283 -14.94 -2.51 -33.78
N THR A 284 -15.12 -3.77 -34.17
CA THR A 284 -15.54 -4.90 -33.31
C THR A 284 -14.38 -5.58 -32.60
N THR A 285 -13.17 -5.02 -32.64
CA THR A 285 -12.05 -5.57 -31.89
C THR A 285 -12.25 -5.28 -30.41
N ALA A 286 -12.87 -6.24 -29.72
CA ALA A 286 -12.86 -6.36 -28.27
C ALA A 286 -11.41 -6.60 -27.84
N ASN A 287 -10.67 -5.53 -27.60
CA ASN A 287 -9.46 -5.63 -26.82
C ASN A 287 -9.39 -4.45 -25.85
N ILE A 288 -9.50 -4.82 -24.58
CA ILE A 288 -8.99 -4.14 -23.38
C ILE A 288 -9.98 -3.27 -22.58
N ALA A 289 -11.17 -2.90 -23.09
CA ALA A 289 -12.25 -2.36 -22.25
C ALA A 289 -13.41 -3.36 -22.12
N GLU A 290 -13.79 -3.70 -20.88
CA GLU A 290 -14.86 -4.67 -20.65
C GLU A 290 -16.19 -4.02 -20.30
N ARG A 291 -16.18 -2.76 -19.88
CA ARG A 291 -17.40 -2.05 -19.52
C ARG A 291 -17.21 -0.54 -19.58
N PHE A 292 -18.24 0.14 -20.04
CA PHE A 292 -18.38 1.58 -20.05
C PHE A 292 -19.63 1.97 -19.27
N GLU A 293 -19.59 3.12 -18.62
CA GLU A 293 -20.73 3.69 -17.92
C GLU A 293 -20.86 5.16 -18.29
N LEU A 294 -21.95 5.50 -18.97
CA LEU A 294 -22.34 6.88 -19.28
C LEU A 294 -23.36 7.34 -18.26
N SER A 295 -23.19 8.54 -17.70
CA SER A 295 -24.10 9.10 -16.71
C SER A 295 -24.34 10.59 -16.92
N SER A 296 -25.60 11.01 -16.78
CA SER A 296 -26.04 12.42 -16.76
C SER A 296 -27.49 12.50 -16.28
N ASP A 297 -27.88 13.61 -15.66
CA ASP A 297 -29.28 13.90 -15.34
C ASP A 297 -30.15 14.03 -16.60
N LYS A 298 -29.53 14.32 -17.74
CA LYS A 298 -30.15 14.53 -19.06
C LYS A 298 -30.06 13.29 -19.96
N LEU A 299 -29.74 12.12 -19.40
CA LEU A 299 -29.57 10.88 -20.17
C LEU A 299 -30.88 10.11 -20.39
N LYS A 300 -31.91 10.37 -19.58
CA LYS A 300 -33.19 9.67 -19.66
C LYS A 300 -33.88 9.99 -20.99
N GLY A 301 -34.22 8.95 -21.75
CA GLY A 301 -34.87 9.08 -23.07
C GLY A 301 -33.91 9.09 -24.26
N ALA A 302 -32.60 9.22 -24.03
CA ALA A 302 -31.60 9.03 -25.07
C ALA A 302 -31.53 7.56 -25.51
N VAL A 303 -31.06 7.31 -26.74
CA VAL A 303 -30.95 5.97 -27.32
C VAL A 303 -29.47 5.60 -27.44
N LEU A 304 -29.07 4.51 -26.81
CA LEU A 304 -27.72 3.94 -26.90
C LEU A 304 -27.77 2.62 -27.67
N ASN A 305 -27.07 2.53 -28.81
CA ASN A 305 -27.03 1.33 -29.66
C ASN A 305 -28.44 0.77 -29.94
N GLY A 306 -29.38 1.66 -30.27
CA GLY A 306 -30.78 1.31 -30.56
C GLY A 306 -31.66 1.03 -29.34
N LYS A 307 -31.14 1.09 -28.11
CA LYS A 307 -31.91 0.87 -26.87
C LYS A 307 -32.16 2.19 -26.12
N THR A 308 -33.42 2.45 -25.76
CA THR A 308 -33.80 3.62 -24.96
C THR A 308 -33.25 3.51 -23.53
N ILE A 309 -32.66 4.59 -23.04
CA ILE A 309 -32.11 4.68 -21.69
C ILE A 309 -33.22 5.15 -20.74
N ASN A 310 -33.59 4.29 -19.79
CA ASN A 310 -34.70 4.54 -18.85
C ASN A 310 -34.30 5.34 -17.60
N GLY A 311 -33.02 5.68 -17.44
CA GLY A 311 -32.50 6.33 -16.23
C GLY A 311 -31.38 7.33 -16.51
N LYS A 312 -30.69 7.75 -15.45
CA LYS A 312 -29.57 8.71 -15.51
C LYS A 312 -28.22 8.04 -15.84
N THR A 313 -28.22 6.73 -16.06
CA THR A 313 -27.00 5.94 -16.27
C THR A 313 -27.27 4.84 -17.28
N ALA A 314 -26.33 4.64 -18.21
CA ALA A 314 -26.34 3.56 -19.18
C ALA A 314 -24.99 2.83 -19.16
N LYS A 315 -25.02 1.51 -19.17
CA LYS A 315 -23.83 0.64 -19.15
C LYS A 315 -23.77 -0.16 -20.43
N PHE A 316 -22.60 -0.25 -21.03
CA PHE A 316 -22.38 -0.98 -22.28
C PHE A 316 -20.96 -1.56 -22.33
N THR A 317 -20.73 -2.53 -23.21
CA THR A 317 -19.46 -3.27 -23.32
C THR A 317 -18.88 -3.22 -24.73
N GLU A 318 -19.59 -2.61 -25.67
CA GLU A 318 -19.20 -2.54 -27.08
C GLU A 318 -18.14 -1.45 -27.27
N SER A 319 -17.10 -1.76 -28.04
CA SER A 319 -16.03 -0.82 -28.43
C SER A 319 -16.52 0.30 -29.36
N GLY A 320 -17.77 0.20 -29.81
CA GLY A 320 -18.49 1.24 -30.53
C GLY A 320 -19.81 1.56 -29.85
N ALA A 321 -20.06 2.83 -29.59
CA ALA A 321 -21.32 3.30 -29.01
C ALA A 321 -21.91 4.45 -29.83
N SER A 322 -23.15 4.29 -30.26
CA SER A 322 -23.98 5.30 -30.93
C SER A 322 -25.00 5.85 -29.94
N LEU A 323 -25.03 7.17 -29.77
CA LEU A 323 -25.90 7.87 -28.83
C LEU A 323 -26.79 8.87 -29.58
N ARG A 324 -28.10 8.75 -29.43
CA ARG A 324 -29.08 9.66 -30.04
C ARG A 324 -29.95 10.33 -28.99
N GLY A 325 -30.45 11.51 -29.31
CA GLY A 325 -31.37 12.24 -28.42
C GLY A 325 -30.69 12.80 -27.17
N LEU A 326 -29.39 13.10 -27.24
CA LEU A 326 -28.69 13.81 -26.18
C LEU A 326 -29.13 15.28 -26.19
N SER A 327 -29.43 15.82 -25.01
CA SER A 327 -29.70 17.24 -24.81
C SER A 327 -28.39 17.96 -24.48
N ASP A 328 -28.36 19.27 -24.66
CA ASP A 328 -27.17 20.06 -24.33
C ASP A 328 -26.82 19.96 -22.85
N GLY A 329 -25.53 19.79 -22.55
CA GLY A 329 -24.98 19.67 -21.20
C GLY A 329 -23.91 18.60 -21.06
N ASP A 330 -23.52 18.37 -19.81
CA ASP A 330 -22.39 17.50 -19.48
C ASP A 330 -22.81 16.05 -19.27
N TYR A 331 -22.00 15.17 -19.82
CA TYR A 331 -22.12 13.72 -19.71
C TYR A 331 -20.81 13.15 -19.20
N THR A 332 -20.90 12.34 -18.14
CA THR A 332 -19.73 11.66 -17.57
C THR A 332 -19.62 10.25 -18.15
N LEU A 333 -18.53 9.99 -18.88
CA LEU A 333 -18.16 8.66 -19.35
C LEU A 333 -17.08 8.06 -18.45
N LYS A 334 -17.33 6.87 -17.93
CA LYS A 334 -16.37 6.06 -17.18
C LYS A 334 -15.95 4.85 -17.99
N VAL A 335 -14.65 4.63 -18.14
CA VAL A 335 -14.06 3.52 -18.88
C VAL A 335 -13.50 2.50 -17.89
N TYR A 336 -14.05 1.28 -17.88
CA TYR A 336 -13.59 0.18 -17.05
C TYR A 336 -12.86 -0.87 -17.88
N LYS A 337 -11.62 -1.14 -17.51
CA LYS A 337 -10.74 -2.09 -18.19
C LYS A 337 -10.42 -3.27 -17.30
N LYS A 338 -10.31 -4.45 -17.90
CA LYS A 338 -9.66 -5.58 -17.22
C LYS A 338 -8.16 -5.37 -17.26
N PHE A 339 -7.54 -5.40 -16.11
CA PHE A 339 -6.09 -5.37 -15.98
C PHE A 339 -5.66 -6.27 -14.82
N ASN A 340 -4.44 -6.81 -14.91
CA ASN A 340 -3.80 -7.31 -13.70
C ASN A 340 -3.28 -6.08 -12.94
N TYR A 341 -3.84 -5.84 -11.75
CA TYR A 341 -3.49 -4.66 -10.96
C TYR A 341 -2.00 -4.65 -10.59
N ILE A 342 -1.44 -5.83 -10.34
CA ILE A 342 -0.01 -5.97 -10.05
C ILE A 342 0.84 -5.61 -11.27
N ASP A 343 0.41 -5.93 -12.48
CA ASP A 343 1.15 -5.54 -13.68
C ASP A 343 1.06 -4.03 -13.95
N ARG A 344 -0.10 -3.41 -13.68
CA ARG A 344 -0.28 -1.95 -13.74
C ARG A 344 0.63 -1.25 -12.72
N LEU A 345 0.67 -1.73 -11.48
CA LEU A 345 1.55 -1.21 -10.43
C LEU A 345 3.03 -1.41 -10.74
N ARG A 346 3.39 -2.56 -11.32
CA ARG A 346 4.77 -2.84 -11.73
C ARG A 346 5.23 -1.94 -12.86
N GLY A 347 4.33 -1.44 -13.71
CA GLY A 347 4.68 -0.58 -14.84
C GLY A 347 5.72 -1.24 -15.77
N GLY A 348 5.62 -2.55 -15.97
CA GLY A 348 6.57 -3.34 -16.77
C GLY A 348 7.86 -3.77 -16.05
N LYS A 349 8.06 -3.41 -14.78
CA LYS A 349 9.21 -3.89 -13.97
C LYS A 349 9.10 -5.38 -13.65
N SER A 350 10.23 -6.08 -13.48
CA SER A 350 10.22 -7.41 -12.85
C SER A 350 9.68 -7.33 -11.42
N ILE A 351 9.12 -8.42 -10.89
CA ILE A 351 8.55 -8.44 -9.53
C ILE A 351 9.60 -8.04 -8.47
N LEU A 352 10.84 -8.51 -8.65
CA LEU A 352 11.96 -8.20 -7.76
C LEU A 352 12.28 -6.69 -7.79
N LEU A 353 12.34 -6.10 -8.97
CA LEU A 353 12.61 -4.67 -9.13
C LEU A 353 11.45 -3.80 -8.62
N PHE A 354 10.20 -4.26 -8.80
CA PHE A 354 9.04 -3.60 -8.21
C PHE A 354 9.12 -3.62 -6.69
N ILE A 355 9.45 -4.76 -6.06
CA ILE A 355 9.62 -4.84 -4.61
C ILE A 355 10.75 -3.91 -4.15
N ILE A 356 11.94 -3.97 -4.76
CA ILE A 356 13.07 -3.12 -4.34
C ILE A 356 12.72 -1.63 -4.48
N THR A 357 12.05 -1.23 -5.57
CA THR A 357 11.68 0.17 -5.82
C THR A 357 10.45 0.66 -5.03
N ALA A 358 9.49 -0.21 -4.74
CA ALA A 358 8.24 0.14 -4.04
C ALA A 358 8.34 -0.02 -2.51
N VAL A 359 9.24 -0.88 -2.04
CA VAL A 359 9.38 -1.22 -0.62
C VAL A 359 10.65 -0.63 -0.02
N GLY A 360 11.75 -0.58 -0.79
CA GLY A 360 13.12 -0.43 -0.29
C GLY A 360 13.33 0.64 0.77
N ILE A 361 13.38 1.91 0.37
CA ILE A 361 13.77 3.00 1.27
C ILE A 361 12.76 3.18 2.41
N ASN A 362 11.46 3.17 2.10
CA ASN A 362 10.42 3.42 3.10
C ASN A 362 10.41 2.34 4.18
N ALA A 363 10.44 1.06 3.79
CA ALA A 363 10.44 -0.04 4.74
C ALA A 363 11.71 -0.03 5.60
N LEU A 364 12.85 0.41 5.07
CA LEU A 364 14.09 0.55 5.86
C LEU A 364 13.99 1.66 6.90
N PHE A 365 13.46 2.82 6.53
CA PHE A 365 13.23 3.90 7.49
C PHE A 365 12.27 3.43 8.59
N GLU A 366 11.18 2.75 8.23
CA GLU A 366 10.25 2.15 9.19
C GLU A 366 10.94 1.14 10.10
N MET A 367 11.79 0.25 9.56
CA MET A 367 12.54 -0.74 10.34
C MET A 367 13.49 -0.07 11.34
N VAL A 368 14.28 0.93 10.91
CA VAL A 368 15.24 1.62 11.78
C VAL A 368 14.50 2.39 12.87
N ILE A 369 13.52 3.22 12.49
CA ILE A 369 12.77 4.06 13.42
C ILE A 369 11.97 3.17 14.40
N SER A 370 11.26 2.16 13.90
CA SER A 370 10.48 1.26 14.75
C SER A 370 11.37 0.50 15.74
N THR A 371 12.55 0.05 15.32
CA THR A 371 13.53 -0.61 16.21
C THR A 371 13.99 0.34 17.32
N VAL A 372 14.38 1.56 16.97
CA VAL A 372 14.88 2.55 17.94
C VAL A 372 13.79 2.95 18.93
N PHE A 373 12.62 3.38 18.45
CA PHE A 373 11.53 3.83 19.31
C PHE A 373 10.95 2.69 20.15
N SER A 374 10.77 1.49 19.58
CA SER A 374 10.31 0.32 20.35
C SER A 374 11.29 -0.07 21.45
N THR A 375 12.60 0.01 21.19
CA THR A 375 13.61 -0.22 22.22
C THR A 375 13.54 0.83 23.33
N LEU A 376 13.50 2.11 22.97
CA LEU A 376 13.49 3.21 23.94
C LEU A 376 12.21 3.20 24.81
N ILE A 377 11.04 3.19 24.16
CA ILE A 377 9.75 3.20 24.84
C ILE A 377 9.54 1.90 25.59
N GLY A 378 9.85 0.74 24.98
CA GLY A 378 9.76 -0.56 25.65
C GLY A 378 10.62 -0.62 26.91
N THR A 379 11.82 -0.05 26.88
CA THR A 379 12.68 0.06 28.08
C THR A 379 12.05 0.95 29.15
N ALA A 380 11.50 2.11 28.76
CA ALA A 380 10.84 3.02 29.69
C ALA A 380 9.62 2.35 30.35
N LEU A 381 8.80 1.66 29.55
CA LEU A 381 7.64 0.91 30.02
C LEU A 381 8.07 -0.24 30.95
N PHE A 382 9.17 -0.94 30.64
CA PHE A 382 9.71 -1.97 31.52
C PHE A 382 10.11 -1.42 32.89
N LYS A 383 10.86 -0.30 32.90
CA LYS A 383 11.27 0.39 34.14
C LYS A 383 10.08 0.90 34.95
N ALA A 384 9.02 1.35 34.28
CA ALA A 384 7.76 1.76 34.91
C ALA A 384 6.87 0.57 35.32
N LYS A 385 7.38 -0.67 35.27
CA LYS A 385 6.66 -1.92 35.55
C LYS A 385 5.40 -2.10 34.68
N LEU A 386 5.32 -1.44 33.52
CA LEU A 386 4.21 -1.47 32.55
C LEU A 386 4.20 -2.73 31.68
N ILE A 387 5.34 -3.41 31.57
CA ILE A 387 5.48 -4.66 30.83
C ILE A 387 5.57 -5.83 31.81
N LYS A 388 4.72 -6.84 31.63
CA LYS A 388 4.80 -8.11 32.35
C LYS A 388 5.80 -9.03 31.65
N THR A 389 7.02 -9.11 32.17
CA THR A 389 8.01 -10.13 31.77
C THR A 389 8.11 -11.20 32.87
N PRO A 390 8.68 -12.39 32.57
CA PRO A 390 8.95 -13.41 33.59
C PRO A 390 9.84 -12.91 34.74
N GLU A 391 10.59 -11.82 34.53
CA GLU A 391 11.42 -11.16 35.56
C GLU A 391 10.59 -10.26 36.48
N ASN A 392 9.58 -9.56 35.96
CA ASN A 392 8.66 -8.70 36.72
C ASN A 392 7.48 -9.46 37.37
N LEU A 393 7.34 -10.77 37.13
CA LEU A 393 6.28 -11.62 37.70
C LEU A 393 6.75 -12.41 38.94
N LYS A 394 8.03 -12.26 39.32
CA LYS A 394 8.62 -12.90 40.51
C LYS A 394 8.58 -12.02 41.76
N ASP A 395 8.34 -10.72 41.58
CA ASP A 395 8.07 -9.72 42.62
C ASP A 395 6.58 -9.37 42.57
#